data_AF-A0A401GBH9-F1
#
_entry.id   AF-A0A401GBH9-F1
#
_cell.length_a   1.000
_cell.length_b   1.000
_cell.length_c   1.000
_cell.angle_alpha   90.00
_cell.angle_beta   90.00
_cell.angle_gamma   90.00
#
_symmetry.space_group_name_H-M   'P 1'
#
loop_
_entity.id
_entity.type
_entity.pdbx_description
1 polymer ?
#
loop_
_entity_poly.entity_id
_entity_poly.type
_entity_poly.pdbx_seq_one_letter_code
_entity_poly.pdbx_strand_id
1 'polypeptide(L)'
;MYFDDLSPLDVPAGTTPDAMPPNPEAVAAAVERRIRQERLQSPPAEHLHTSFDHNHEKRQEFRRLIDPGILRPNAREIALEALQTLKQLADNIIKHPNDEKYYKFKPTNSKIKHLLVEPKGTLEYAVALGFHPKVENFQPYYMFNPRHMSDLRIGSAMLEEALERELPKEERARHAREAEKAASEAAVANIKQAFLDDRRSRALQARRERETREAIEAAARRRASLPPASPPTTQAWDDASGRTLQDDADTGSPPPYV
;
A
#
# COMPACT_ATOMS: atom_id res chain seq x y z
N MET A 1 -49.43 -49.72 25.87
CA MET A 1 -49.75 -50.48 27.11
C MET A 1 -48.75 -49.98 28.15
N TYR A 2 -49.16 -49.21 29.17
CA TYR A 2 -49.75 -49.68 30.44
C TYR A 2 -48.80 -50.72 31.10
N PHE A 3 -48.31 -50.61 32.33
CA PHE A 3 -48.60 -49.75 33.48
C PHE A 3 -47.44 -49.91 34.51
N ASP A 4 -47.28 -48.92 35.38
CA ASP A 4 -47.02 -49.00 36.84
C ASP A 4 -46.35 -50.25 37.44
N ASP A 5 -45.30 -50.04 38.25
CA ASP A 5 -45.50 -50.04 39.71
C ASP A 5 -44.32 -49.41 40.47
N LEU A 6 -44.69 -48.79 41.59
CA LEU A 6 -43.96 -47.97 42.54
C LEU A 6 -43.13 -48.82 43.51
N SER A 7 -41.95 -48.36 43.91
CA SER A 7 -41.74 -48.02 45.34
C SER A 7 -40.52 -47.11 45.57
N PRO A 8 -40.60 -46.19 46.56
CA PRO A 8 -39.61 -45.16 46.82
C PRO A 8 -38.61 -45.61 47.90
N LEU A 9 -37.33 -45.31 47.70
CA LEU A 9 -36.33 -45.41 48.76
C LEU A 9 -36.02 -44.01 49.30
N ASP A 10 -36.28 -43.87 50.60
CA ASP A 10 -35.89 -42.78 51.49
C ASP A 10 -34.47 -42.27 51.21
N VAL A 11 -34.38 -40.97 50.92
CA VAL A 11 -33.12 -40.22 51.04
C VAL A 11 -33.30 -39.21 52.16
N PRO A 12 -32.48 -39.27 53.23
CA PRO A 12 -32.63 -38.39 54.38
C PRO A 12 -32.31 -36.95 54.00
N ALA A 13 -33.20 -36.04 54.44
CA ALA A 13 -33.00 -34.60 54.39
C ALA A 13 -31.82 -34.20 55.29
N GLY A 14 -30.64 -34.08 54.68
CA GLY A 14 -29.47 -33.45 55.27
C GLY A 14 -29.49 -31.95 55.03
N THR A 15 -29.98 -31.22 56.02
CA THR A 15 -29.83 -29.78 56.25
C THR A 15 -28.43 -29.29 55.90
N THR A 16 -28.24 -28.55 54.80
CA THR A 16 -27.08 -27.67 54.65
C THR A 16 -27.39 -26.32 55.30
N PRO A 17 -26.72 -25.96 56.40
CA PRO A 17 -26.88 -24.65 57.01
C PRO A 17 -26.28 -23.57 56.11
N ASP A 18 -27.05 -22.50 55.96
CA ASP A 18 -26.62 -21.10 55.84
C ASP A 18 -25.13 -20.88 55.53
N ALA A 19 -24.83 -20.61 54.26
CA ALA A 19 -23.54 -20.10 53.85
C ALA A 19 -23.38 -18.67 54.39
N MET A 20 -22.71 -18.53 55.54
CA MET A 20 -22.19 -17.24 55.98
C MET A 20 -21.43 -16.57 54.83
N PRO A 21 -21.58 -15.25 54.63
CA PRO A 21 -20.75 -14.53 53.67
C PRO A 21 -19.28 -14.74 54.05
N PRO A 22 -18.42 -15.12 53.08
CA PRO A 22 -17.03 -15.42 53.35
C PRO A 22 -16.37 -14.19 54.00
N ASN A 23 -15.79 -14.39 55.18
CA ASN A 23 -15.10 -13.32 55.90
C ASN A 23 -14.03 -12.70 54.97
N PRO A 24 -14.14 -11.40 54.63
CA PRO A 24 -13.27 -10.76 53.64
C PRO A 24 -11.79 -10.88 54.02
N GLU A 25 -11.49 -10.97 55.31
CA GLU A 25 -10.14 -11.15 55.84
C GLU A 25 -9.58 -12.55 55.53
N ALA A 26 -10.42 -13.58 55.58
CA ALA A 26 -10.04 -14.94 55.22
C ALA A 26 -9.81 -15.10 53.70
N VAL A 27 -10.60 -14.40 52.88
CA VAL A 27 -10.43 -14.37 51.43
C VAL A 27 -9.16 -13.63 51.04
N ALA A 28 -8.89 -12.48 51.66
CA ALA A 28 -7.66 -11.73 51.45
C ALA A 28 -6.41 -12.56 51.80
N ALA A 29 -6.43 -13.23 52.96
CA ALA A 29 -5.34 -14.11 53.38
C ALA A 29 -5.14 -15.31 52.44
N ALA A 30 -6.21 -15.88 51.87
CA ALA A 30 -6.13 -16.96 50.90
C ALA A 30 -5.52 -16.49 49.56
N VAL A 31 -5.89 -15.29 49.10
CA VAL A 31 -5.32 -14.67 47.89
C VAL A 31 -3.84 -14.36 48.07
N GLU A 32 -3.44 -13.81 49.23
CA GLU A 32 -2.03 -13.56 49.52
C GLU A 32 -1.17 -14.83 49.54
N ARG A 33 -1.68 -15.93 50.10
CA ARG A 33 -0.98 -17.22 50.09
C ARG A 33 -0.79 -17.75 48.67
N ARG A 34 -1.79 -17.57 47.80
CA ARG A 34 -1.74 -17.97 46.40
C ARG A 34 -0.71 -17.16 45.61
N ILE A 35 -0.73 -15.84 45.75
CA ILE A 35 0.24 -14.93 45.10
C ILE A 35 1.67 -15.24 45.58
N ARG A 36 1.84 -15.59 46.86
CA ARG A 36 3.16 -15.95 47.42
C ARG A 36 3.67 -17.29 46.90
N GLN A 37 2.80 -18.28 46.74
CA GLN A 37 3.16 -19.56 46.11
C GLN A 37 3.50 -19.39 44.63
N GLU A 38 2.73 -18.59 43.89
CA GLU A 38 3.03 -18.27 42.49
C GLU A 38 4.37 -17.55 42.34
N ARG A 39 4.71 -16.62 43.24
CA ARG A 39 6.03 -15.96 43.26
C ARG A 39 7.20 -16.90 43.59
N LEU A 40 6.98 -17.94 44.38
CA LEU A 40 8.01 -18.93 44.73
C LEU A 40 8.18 -20.03 43.65
N GLN A 41 7.12 -20.32 42.89
CA GLN A 41 7.14 -21.29 41.79
C GLN A 41 7.54 -20.66 40.44
N SER A 42 7.45 -19.34 40.31
CA SER A 42 7.94 -18.62 39.14
C SER A 42 9.47 -18.53 39.18
N PRO A 43 10.19 -18.83 38.08
CA PRO A 43 11.62 -18.56 38.01
C PRO A 43 11.87 -17.06 38.24
N PRO A 44 13.02 -16.67 38.83
CA PRO A 44 13.29 -15.28 39.17
C PRO A 44 13.16 -14.38 37.93
N ALA A 45 12.26 -13.40 38.01
CA ALA A 45 11.92 -12.48 36.91
C ALA A 45 13.11 -11.62 36.41
N GLU A 46 14.23 -11.62 37.13
CA GLU A 46 15.44 -10.87 36.78
C GLU A 46 16.10 -11.33 35.46
N HIS A 47 15.99 -12.62 35.09
CA HIS A 47 16.55 -13.11 33.83
C HIS A 47 15.67 -12.87 32.60
N LEU A 48 14.36 -12.66 32.79
CA LEU A 48 13.44 -12.36 31.69
C LEU A 48 13.48 -10.88 31.31
N HIS A 49 13.55 -9.97 32.29
CA HIS A 49 13.61 -8.52 32.04
C HIS A 49 14.89 -8.10 31.30
N THR A 50 16.04 -8.64 31.69
CA THR A 50 17.32 -8.35 31.02
C THR A 50 17.34 -8.79 29.55
N SER A 51 16.65 -9.90 29.22
CA SER A 51 16.55 -10.40 27.84
C SER A 51 15.64 -9.54 26.95
N PHE A 52 14.61 -8.92 27.50
CA PHE A 52 13.68 -8.08 26.75
C PHE A 52 14.30 -6.71 26.45
N ASP A 53 15.01 -6.14 27.41
CA ASP A 53 15.64 -4.82 27.29
C ASP A 53 16.83 -4.83 26.31
N HIS A 54 17.70 -5.84 26.39
CA HIS A 54 18.88 -5.91 25.50
C HIS A 54 18.49 -6.11 24.03
N ASN A 55 17.44 -6.89 23.78
CA ASN A 55 16.89 -7.06 22.44
C ASN A 55 16.23 -5.77 21.94
N HIS A 56 15.61 -4.97 22.81
CA HIS A 56 15.01 -3.70 22.43
C HIS A 56 16.07 -2.70 21.97
N GLU A 57 17.18 -2.55 22.70
CA GLU A 57 18.30 -1.69 22.29
C GLU A 57 18.86 -2.08 20.92
N LYS A 58 19.12 -3.39 20.73
CA LYS A 58 19.61 -3.93 19.45
C LYS A 58 18.63 -3.73 18.30
N ARG A 59 17.33 -3.93 18.53
CA ARG A 59 16.30 -3.63 17.52
C ARG A 59 16.30 -2.15 17.14
N GLN A 60 16.43 -1.24 18.11
CA GLN A 60 16.51 0.19 17.82
C GLN A 60 17.78 0.55 17.04
N GLU A 61 18.91 -0.07 17.35
CA GLU A 61 20.16 0.07 16.58
C GLU A 61 19.96 -0.35 15.12
N PHE A 62 19.39 -1.54 14.88
CA PHE A 62 19.08 -2.00 13.51
C PHE A 62 18.08 -1.09 12.79
N ARG A 63 17.04 -0.58 13.47
CA ARG A 63 16.11 0.41 12.88
C ARG A 63 16.83 1.68 12.42
N ARG A 64 17.79 2.17 13.22
CA ARG A 64 18.62 3.34 12.84
C ARG A 64 19.52 3.03 11.64
N LEU A 65 20.02 1.81 11.53
CA LEU A 65 20.81 1.44 10.35
C LEU A 65 19.93 1.28 9.10
N ILE A 66 18.68 0.83 9.23
CA ILE A 66 17.76 0.69 8.10
C ILE A 66 17.22 2.05 7.64
N ASP A 67 16.54 2.78 8.52
CA ASP A 67 15.71 3.92 8.11
C ASP A 67 16.56 5.14 7.70
N PRO A 68 17.35 5.75 8.61
CA PRO A 68 18.24 6.83 8.21
C PRO A 68 19.53 6.33 7.52
N GLY A 69 19.94 5.08 7.73
CA GLY A 69 21.19 4.55 7.18
C GLY A 69 21.09 4.02 5.74
N ILE A 70 20.05 3.27 5.39
CA ILE A 70 19.91 2.63 4.06
C ILE A 70 18.78 3.28 3.24
N LEU A 71 17.59 3.42 3.79
CA LEU A 71 16.41 3.84 3.02
C LEU A 71 16.48 5.32 2.61
N ARG A 72 16.99 6.20 3.48
CA ARG A 72 17.04 7.65 3.23
C ARG A 72 18.10 8.08 2.19
N PRO A 73 19.36 7.60 2.24
CA PRO A 73 20.40 8.11 1.34
C PRO A 73 20.42 7.45 -0.05
N ASN A 74 19.73 6.33 -0.24
CA ASN A 74 19.78 5.55 -1.48
C ASN A 74 18.45 5.65 -2.26
N ALA A 75 18.50 5.35 -3.56
CA ALA A 75 17.28 5.17 -4.34
C ALA A 75 16.48 3.99 -3.78
N ARG A 76 15.15 4.15 -3.74
CA ARG A 76 14.26 3.22 -3.05
C ARG A 76 14.32 1.78 -3.59
N GLU A 77 14.39 1.65 -4.90
CA GLU A 77 14.54 0.36 -5.59
C GLU A 77 15.83 -0.36 -5.16
N ILE A 78 16.97 0.35 -5.21
CA ILE A 78 18.28 -0.19 -4.81
C ILE A 78 18.28 -0.57 -3.32
N ALA A 79 17.68 0.28 -2.47
CA ALA A 79 17.60 0.03 -1.04
C ALA A 79 16.78 -1.23 -0.74
N LEU A 80 15.65 -1.44 -1.41
CA LEU A 80 14.82 -2.64 -1.25
C LEU A 80 15.56 -3.91 -1.69
N GLU A 81 16.23 -3.89 -2.85
CA GLU A 81 17.03 -5.02 -3.32
C GLU A 81 18.20 -5.35 -2.39
N ALA A 82 18.83 -4.31 -1.82
CA ALA A 82 19.89 -4.48 -0.83
C ALA A 82 19.37 -5.12 0.46
N LEU A 83 18.23 -4.65 0.98
CA LEU A 83 17.58 -5.22 2.18
C LEU A 83 17.17 -6.68 1.94
N GLN A 84 16.65 -7.03 0.76
CA GLN A 84 16.34 -8.41 0.39
C GLN A 84 17.60 -9.29 0.34
N THR A 85 18.70 -8.76 -0.21
CA THR A 85 19.98 -9.48 -0.27
C THR A 85 20.55 -9.71 1.13
N LEU A 86 20.51 -8.71 2.01
CA LEU A 86 20.90 -8.85 3.41
C LEU A 86 20.06 -9.91 4.14
N LYS A 87 18.73 -9.89 3.93
CA LYS A 87 17.82 -10.89 4.52
C LYS A 87 18.17 -12.29 4.02
N GLN A 88 18.41 -12.44 2.72
CA GLN A 88 18.78 -13.72 2.14
C GLN A 88 20.09 -14.27 2.73
N LEU A 89 21.11 -13.42 2.92
CA LEU A 89 22.36 -13.82 3.56
C LEU A 89 22.13 -14.28 5.00
N ALA A 90 21.35 -13.53 5.78
CA ALA A 90 21.03 -13.88 7.15
C ALA A 90 20.21 -15.19 7.24
N ASP A 91 19.18 -15.33 6.42
CA ASP A 91 18.30 -16.50 6.40
C ASP A 91 19.04 -17.77 5.99
N ASN A 92 20.00 -17.69 5.05
CA ASN A 92 20.81 -18.84 4.66
C ASN A 92 21.66 -19.36 5.82
N ILE A 93 22.26 -18.46 6.62
CA ILE A 93 23.04 -18.83 7.81
C ILE A 93 22.12 -19.40 8.90
N ILE A 94 20.95 -18.80 9.13
CA ILE A 94 19.98 -19.28 10.14
C ILE A 94 19.45 -20.66 9.78
N LYS A 95 19.16 -20.92 8.50
CA LYS A 95 18.67 -22.22 8.00
C LYS A 95 19.75 -23.29 7.98
N HIS A 96 21.00 -22.91 7.70
CA HIS A 96 22.13 -23.83 7.57
C HIS A 96 23.30 -23.40 8.48
N PRO A 97 23.14 -23.52 9.81
CA PRO A 97 24.14 -23.01 10.76
C PRO A 97 25.46 -23.77 10.72
N ASN A 98 25.52 -24.98 10.15
CA ASN A 98 26.76 -25.77 10.10
C ASN A 98 27.49 -25.66 8.74
N ASP A 99 26.94 -24.91 7.79
CA ASP A 99 27.54 -24.76 6.45
C ASP A 99 28.31 -23.45 6.35
N GLU A 100 29.65 -23.55 6.49
CA GLU A 100 30.58 -22.43 6.43
C GLU A 100 30.57 -21.69 5.08
N LYS A 101 30.03 -22.32 4.01
CA LYS A 101 29.90 -21.67 2.70
C LYS A 101 29.06 -20.39 2.79
N TYR A 102 28.01 -20.39 3.61
CA TYR A 102 27.13 -19.22 3.78
C TYR A 102 27.72 -18.14 4.68
N TYR A 103 28.80 -18.45 5.40
CA TYR A 103 29.40 -17.50 6.33
C TYR A 103 30.24 -16.46 5.60
N LYS A 104 30.59 -16.68 4.33
CA LYS A 104 31.46 -15.76 3.60
C LYS A 104 30.86 -15.26 2.30
N PHE A 105 31.04 -13.97 2.03
CA PHE A 105 30.75 -13.40 0.73
C PHE A 105 31.94 -12.56 0.22
N LYS A 106 32.10 -12.53 -1.11
CA LYS A 106 33.13 -11.75 -1.78
C LYS A 106 32.56 -10.37 -2.16
N PRO A 107 33.19 -9.26 -1.76
CA PRO A 107 32.78 -7.93 -2.19
C PRO A 107 33.01 -7.69 -3.70
N THR A 108 33.84 -8.51 -4.36
CA THR A 108 34.09 -8.45 -5.81
C THR A 108 32.95 -9.00 -6.66
N ASN A 109 32.01 -9.77 -6.08
CA ASN A 109 30.86 -10.27 -6.84
C ASN A 109 30.00 -9.07 -7.28
N SER A 110 29.66 -8.97 -8.57
CA SER A 110 28.95 -7.82 -9.14
C SER A 110 27.65 -7.49 -8.40
N LYS A 111 26.83 -8.51 -8.09
CA LYS A 111 25.58 -8.33 -7.35
C LYS A 111 25.83 -7.80 -5.94
N ILE A 112 26.80 -8.39 -5.23
CA ILE A 112 27.18 -7.95 -3.88
C ILE A 112 27.76 -6.54 -3.90
N LYS A 113 28.59 -6.22 -4.90
CA LYS A 113 29.19 -4.90 -5.05
C LYS A 113 28.12 -3.82 -5.20
N HIS A 114 27.22 -4.01 -6.16
CA HIS A 114 26.16 -3.04 -6.47
C HIS A 114 25.09 -2.92 -5.38
N LEU A 115 24.83 -3.99 -4.60
CA LEU A 115 23.76 -3.99 -3.59
C LEU A 115 24.26 -3.76 -2.16
N LEU A 116 25.48 -4.19 -1.81
CA LEU A 116 25.99 -4.13 -0.44
C LEU A 116 27.22 -3.23 -0.26
N VAL A 117 28.01 -2.98 -1.30
CA VAL A 117 29.26 -2.21 -1.16
C VAL A 117 29.09 -0.76 -1.63
N GLU A 118 28.40 -0.55 -2.76
CA GLU A 118 28.18 0.77 -3.34
C GLU A 118 27.08 1.59 -2.61
N PRO A 119 25.94 0.99 -2.20
CA PRO A 119 24.91 1.72 -1.46
C PRO A 119 25.38 2.07 -0.04
N LYS A 120 25.01 3.25 0.44
CA LYS A 120 25.41 3.72 1.77
C LYS A 120 24.63 2.96 2.86
N GLY A 121 25.28 2.61 3.96
CA GLY A 121 24.64 2.02 5.15
C GLY A 121 24.43 0.50 5.09
N THR A 122 24.48 -0.12 3.91
CA THR A 122 24.19 -1.56 3.75
C THR A 122 25.33 -2.43 4.25
N LEU A 123 26.58 -2.00 4.02
CA LEU A 123 27.76 -2.68 4.54
C LEU A 123 27.85 -2.57 6.06
N GLU A 124 27.55 -1.40 6.62
CA GLU A 124 27.50 -1.15 8.06
C GLU A 124 26.44 -2.03 8.73
N TYR A 125 25.28 -2.21 8.08
CA TYR A 125 24.27 -3.17 8.54
C TYR A 125 24.81 -4.60 8.54
N ALA A 126 25.51 -5.03 7.47
CA ALA A 126 26.14 -6.35 7.43
C ALA A 126 27.18 -6.52 8.55
N VAL A 127 27.98 -5.50 8.84
CA VAL A 127 28.92 -5.51 9.96
C VAL A 127 28.20 -5.65 11.30
N ALA A 128 27.09 -4.93 11.50
CA ALA A 128 26.26 -5.03 12.71
C ALA A 128 25.60 -6.42 12.86
N LEU A 129 25.31 -7.11 11.75
CA LEU A 129 24.88 -8.52 11.77
C LEU A 129 26.01 -9.48 12.17
N GLY A 130 27.27 -9.05 12.17
CA GLY A 130 28.44 -9.85 12.54
C GLY A 130 29.34 -10.28 11.37
N PHE A 131 29.19 -9.67 10.18
CA PHE A 131 30.11 -9.89 9.07
C PHE A 131 31.33 -8.98 9.16
N HIS A 132 32.52 -9.56 9.33
CA HIS A 132 33.76 -8.79 9.43
C HIS A 132 34.69 -8.99 8.23
N PRO A 133 35.41 -7.95 7.78
CA PRO A 133 36.38 -8.08 6.71
C PRO A 133 37.55 -8.97 7.14
N LYS A 134 37.88 -9.96 6.31
CA LYS A 134 39.03 -10.85 6.43
C LYS A 134 39.68 -11.02 5.07
N VAL A 135 40.99 -11.21 5.05
CA VAL A 135 41.74 -11.48 3.81
C VAL A 135 42.14 -12.95 3.80
N GLU A 136 41.66 -13.69 2.82
CA GLU A 136 41.99 -15.11 2.60
C GLU A 136 42.63 -15.22 1.21
N ASN A 137 43.87 -15.72 1.12
CA ASN A 137 44.61 -15.85 -0.15
C ASN A 137 44.70 -14.54 -0.96
N PHE A 138 45.01 -13.42 -0.30
CA PHE A 138 45.09 -12.08 -0.91
C PHE A 138 43.78 -11.56 -1.52
N GLN A 139 42.64 -12.20 -1.23
CA GLN A 139 41.32 -11.71 -1.63
C GLN A 139 40.54 -11.25 -0.39
N PRO A 140 39.88 -10.08 -0.42
CA PRO A 140 39.03 -9.64 0.68
C PRO A 140 37.72 -10.44 0.69
N TYR A 141 37.29 -10.85 1.88
CA TYR A 141 36.03 -11.51 2.17
C TYR A 141 35.37 -10.85 3.37
N TYR A 142 34.05 -10.90 3.43
CA TYR A 142 33.34 -10.65 4.67
C TYR A 142 32.94 -12.00 5.26
N MET A 143 33.40 -12.30 6.48
CA MET A 143 33.15 -13.55 7.18
C MET A 143 32.27 -13.30 8.41
N PHE A 144 31.16 -14.03 8.49
CA PHE A 144 30.28 -14.06 9.64
C PHE A 144 30.94 -14.75 10.84
N ASN A 145 30.75 -14.18 12.02
CA ASN A 145 31.18 -14.76 13.28
C ASN A 145 29.98 -15.37 14.03
N PRO A 146 29.96 -16.71 14.27
CA PRO A 146 28.86 -17.40 14.96
C PRO A 146 28.52 -16.87 16.35
N ARG A 147 29.40 -16.08 16.99
CA ARG A 147 29.11 -15.40 18.26
C ARG A 147 27.97 -14.38 18.13
N HIS A 148 27.73 -13.85 16.92
CA HIS A 148 26.67 -12.88 16.64
C HIS A 148 25.37 -13.52 16.15
N MET A 149 25.12 -14.80 16.45
CA MET A 149 23.88 -15.48 16.03
C MET A 149 22.61 -14.86 16.64
N SER A 150 22.69 -14.29 17.85
CA SER A 150 21.58 -13.53 18.44
C SER A 150 21.26 -12.29 17.61
N ASP A 151 22.29 -11.50 17.30
CA ASP A 151 22.19 -10.26 16.55
C ASP A 151 21.68 -10.52 15.13
N LEU A 152 22.16 -11.60 14.50
CA LEU A 152 21.71 -12.04 13.18
C LEU A 152 20.21 -12.35 13.14
N ARG A 153 19.67 -13.04 14.16
CA ARG A 153 18.24 -13.35 14.25
C ARG A 153 17.39 -12.10 14.46
N ILE A 154 17.84 -11.20 15.34
CA ILE A 154 17.16 -9.93 15.57
C ILE A 154 17.18 -9.09 14.29
N GLY A 155 18.35 -8.96 13.67
CA GLY A 155 18.53 -8.20 12.44
C GLY A 155 17.75 -8.79 11.26
N SER A 156 17.64 -10.11 11.11
CA SER A 156 16.79 -10.72 10.07
C SER A 156 15.31 -10.38 10.29
N ALA A 157 14.81 -10.49 11.53
CA ALA A 157 13.44 -10.09 11.84
C ALA A 157 13.19 -8.60 11.58
N MET A 158 14.18 -7.73 11.85
CA MET A 158 14.07 -6.31 11.55
C MET A 158 14.07 -6.00 10.04
N LEU A 159 14.85 -6.75 9.25
CA LEU A 159 14.83 -6.64 7.78
C LEU A 159 13.47 -7.06 7.22
N GLU A 160 12.87 -8.11 7.77
CA GLU A 160 11.53 -8.57 7.39
C GLU A 160 10.47 -7.51 7.68
N GLU A 161 10.44 -6.96 8.90
CA GLU A 161 9.54 -5.85 9.30
C GLU A 161 9.70 -4.64 8.36
N ALA A 162 10.94 -4.28 8.01
CA ALA A 162 11.21 -3.17 7.11
C ALA A 162 10.73 -3.44 5.67
N LEU A 163 10.94 -4.66 5.15
CA LEU A 163 10.49 -5.04 3.81
C LEU A 163 8.96 -5.07 3.73
N GLU A 164 8.28 -5.64 4.73
CA GLU A 164 6.82 -5.65 4.83
C GLU A 164 6.24 -4.22 4.86
N ARG A 165 6.93 -3.29 5.50
CA ARG A 165 6.52 -1.87 5.56
C ARG A 165 6.75 -1.12 4.24
N GLU A 166 7.83 -1.42 3.53
CA GLU A 166 8.27 -0.62 2.38
C GLU A 166 7.77 -1.14 1.02
N LEU A 167 7.62 -2.46 0.84
CA LEU A 167 7.06 -3.05 -0.38
C LEU A 167 5.69 -2.48 -0.80
N PRO A 168 4.66 -2.45 0.07
CA PRO A 168 3.33 -1.95 -0.34
C PRO A 168 3.36 -0.46 -0.67
N LYS A 169 4.24 0.32 -0.03
CA LYS A 169 4.43 1.73 -0.37
C LYS A 169 5.11 1.90 -1.73
N GLU A 170 6.01 1.00 -2.12
CA GLU A 170 6.65 1.05 -3.45
C GLU A 170 5.67 0.64 -4.55
N GLU A 171 4.86 -0.40 -4.31
CA GLU A 171 3.80 -0.80 -5.24
C GLU A 171 2.80 0.35 -5.48
N ARG A 172 2.37 1.04 -4.43
CA ARG A 172 1.50 2.22 -4.56
C ARG A 172 2.16 3.35 -5.35
N ALA A 173 3.44 3.63 -5.10
CA ALA A 173 4.17 4.65 -5.83
C ALA A 173 4.33 4.28 -7.31
N ARG A 174 4.62 3.02 -7.61
CA ARG A 174 4.70 2.50 -8.98
C ARG A 174 3.36 2.63 -9.70
N HIS A 175 2.27 2.17 -9.08
CA HIS A 175 0.94 2.28 -9.65
C HIS A 175 0.50 3.74 -9.87
N ALA A 176 0.84 4.65 -8.96
CA ALA A 176 0.57 6.07 -9.14
C ALA A 176 1.31 6.64 -10.36
N ARG A 177 2.60 6.31 -10.53
CA ARG A 177 3.39 6.74 -11.70
C ARG A 177 2.85 6.18 -13.02
N GLU A 178 2.45 4.91 -13.02
CA GLU A 178 1.85 4.26 -14.20
C GLU A 178 0.50 4.89 -14.57
N ALA A 179 -0.35 5.18 -13.58
CA ALA A 179 -1.63 5.83 -13.79
C ALA A 179 -1.48 7.27 -14.31
N GLU A 180 -0.53 8.03 -13.77
CA GLU A 180 -0.23 9.39 -14.25
C GLU A 180 0.27 9.37 -15.70
N LYS A 181 1.19 8.44 -16.01
CA LYS A 181 1.68 8.27 -17.37
C LYS A 181 0.54 7.89 -18.32
N ALA A 182 -0.31 6.93 -17.96
CA ALA A 182 -1.46 6.53 -18.77
C ALA A 182 -2.47 7.67 -18.96
N ALA A 183 -2.73 8.47 -17.92
CA ALA A 183 -3.60 9.64 -18.01
C ALA A 183 -3.02 10.71 -18.96
N SER A 184 -1.70 10.95 -18.91
CA SER A 184 -1.03 11.88 -19.81
C SER A 184 -1.10 11.42 -21.28
N GLU A 185 -0.90 10.12 -21.52
CA GLU A 185 -0.98 9.52 -22.86
C GLU A 185 -2.42 9.56 -23.40
N ALA A 186 -3.41 9.27 -22.55
CA ALA A 186 -4.83 9.39 -22.90
C ALA A 186 -5.22 10.84 -23.21
N ALA A 187 -4.74 11.82 -22.46
CA ALA A 187 -4.98 13.24 -22.73
C ALA A 187 -4.41 13.65 -24.10
N VAL A 188 -3.18 13.23 -24.42
CA VAL A 188 -2.56 13.49 -25.73
C VAL A 188 -3.35 12.81 -26.86
N ALA A 189 -3.81 11.57 -26.65
CA ALA A 189 -4.62 10.86 -27.64
C ALA A 189 -5.97 11.56 -27.89
N ASN A 190 -6.64 12.00 -26.82
CA ASN A 190 -7.92 12.73 -26.91
C ASN A 190 -7.77 14.05 -27.65
N ILE A 191 -6.70 14.82 -27.41
CA ILE A 191 -6.42 16.05 -28.14
C ILE A 191 -6.21 15.75 -29.63
N LYS A 192 -5.45 14.70 -29.97
CA LYS A 192 -5.24 14.29 -31.37
C LYS A 192 -6.55 13.88 -32.04
N GLN A 193 -7.39 13.12 -31.36
CA GLN A 193 -8.71 12.72 -31.87
C GLN A 193 -9.61 13.94 -32.10
N ALA A 194 -9.71 14.85 -31.13
CA ALA A 194 -10.48 16.08 -31.26
C ALA A 194 -10.04 16.92 -32.46
N PHE A 195 -8.73 17.01 -32.72
CA PHE A 195 -8.20 17.71 -33.88
C PHE A 195 -8.60 17.05 -35.22
N LEU A 196 -8.58 15.72 -35.28
CA LEU A 196 -9.02 14.98 -36.48
C LEU A 196 -10.52 15.13 -36.72
N ASP A 197 -11.31 15.13 -35.67
CA ASP A 197 -12.76 15.28 -35.76
C ASP A 197 -13.17 16.71 -36.08
N ASP A 198 -12.48 17.74 -35.57
CA ASP A 198 -12.69 19.14 -36.02
C ASP A 198 -12.37 19.27 -37.51
N ARG A 199 -11.26 18.69 -37.97
CA ARG A 199 -10.89 18.71 -39.40
C ARG A 199 -11.95 18.03 -40.28
N ARG A 200 -12.48 16.88 -39.85
CA ARG A 200 -13.58 16.18 -40.55
C ARG A 200 -14.87 16.99 -40.54
N SER A 201 -15.21 17.57 -39.40
CA SER A 201 -16.43 18.37 -39.23
C SER A 201 -16.41 19.62 -40.10
N ARG A 202 -15.28 20.33 -40.14
CA ARG A 202 -15.07 21.46 -41.06
C ARG A 202 -15.16 21.04 -42.52
N ALA A 203 -14.60 19.90 -42.90
CA ALA A 203 -14.71 19.39 -44.27
C ALA A 203 -16.16 19.07 -44.66
N LEU A 204 -16.94 18.48 -43.74
CA LEU A 204 -18.36 18.22 -43.96
C LEU A 204 -19.19 19.50 -44.03
N GLN A 205 -18.92 20.49 -43.16
CA GLN A 205 -19.57 21.79 -43.19
C GLN A 205 -19.29 22.53 -44.51
N ALA A 206 -18.03 22.58 -44.94
CA ALA A 206 -17.64 23.20 -46.21
C ALA A 206 -18.33 22.54 -47.41
N ARG A 207 -18.50 21.20 -47.38
CA ARG A 207 -19.25 20.47 -48.42
C ARG A 207 -20.73 20.87 -48.44
N ARG A 208 -21.39 20.91 -47.27
CA ARG A 208 -22.80 21.34 -47.16
C ARG A 208 -22.98 22.80 -47.61
N GLU A 209 -22.05 23.68 -47.24
CA GLU A 209 -22.09 25.07 -47.66
C GLU A 209 -21.94 25.22 -49.18
N ARG A 210 -21.05 24.43 -49.81
CA ARG A 210 -20.94 24.39 -51.27
C ARG A 210 -22.24 23.90 -51.92
N GLU A 211 -22.79 22.78 -51.45
CA GLU A 211 -24.03 22.20 -51.99
C GLU A 211 -25.22 23.19 -51.86
N THR A 212 -25.33 23.89 -50.72
CA THR A 212 -26.38 24.89 -50.50
C THR A 212 -26.20 26.13 -51.38
N ARG A 213 -24.96 26.64 -51.53
CA ARG A 213 -24.67 27.74 -52.46
C ARG A 213 -25.00 27.37 -53.90
N GLU A 214 -24.59 26.19 -54.36
CA GLU A 214 -24.91 25.70 -55.72
C GLU A 214 -26.43 25.57 -55.93
N ALA A 215 -27.17 25.09 -54.93
CA ALA A 215 -28.64 25.00 -54.99
C ALA A 215 -29.30 26.39 -55.05
N ILE A 216 -28.83 27.36 -54.26
CA ILE A 216 -29.33 28.74 -54.28
C ILE A 216 -29.03 29.39 -55.64
N GLU A 217 -27.82 29.23 -56.17
CA GLU A 217 -27.46 29.74 -57.50
C GLU A 217 -28.30 29.10 -58.60
N ALA A 218 -28.52 27.78 -58.55
CA ALA A 218 -29.39 27.09 -59.49
C ALA A 218 -30.84 27.57 -59.40
N ALA A 219 -31.36 27.80 -58.18
CA ALA A 219 -32.69 28.36 -57.96
C ALA A 219 -32.80 29.81 -58.48
N ALA A 220 -31.78 30.63 -58.25
CA ALA A 220 -31.70 32.00 -58.76
C ALA A 220 -31.67 32.03 -60.30
N ARG A 221 -30.88 31.15 -60.93
CA ARG A 221 -30.85 30.99 -62.40
C ARG A 221 -32.22 30.57 -62.95
N ARG A 222 -32.89 29.62 -62.29
CA ARG A 222 -34.27 29.21 -62.65
C ARG A 222 -35.25 30.37 -62.51
N ARG A 223 -35.17 31.14 -61.43
CA ARG A 223 -36.03 32.31 -61.19
C ARG A 223 -35.81 33.42 -62.23
N ALA A 224 -34.57 33.64 -62.66
CA ALA A 224 -34.25 34.60 -63.72
C ALA A 224 -34.75 34.18 -65.12
N SER A 225 -34.95 32.87 -65.36
CA SER A 225 -35.52 32.35 -66.61
C SER A 225 -37.05 32.33 -66.65
N LEU A 226 -37.73 32.67 -65.56
CA LEU A 226 -39.19 32.77 -65.49
C LEU A 226 -39.64 34.21 -65.86
N PRO A 227 -40.68 34.39 -66.68
CA PRO A 227 -41.19 35.71 -67.04
C PRO A 227 -41.71 36.46 -65.79
N PRO A 228 -41.62 37.80 -65.74
CA PRO A 228 -42.01 38.58 -64.58
C PRO A 228 -43.48 38.33 -64.25
N ALA A 229 -43.73 37.69 -63.10
CA ALA A 229 -45.06 37.58 -62.54
C ALA A 229 -45.52 38.97 -62.06
N SER A 230 -46.74 39.35 -62.46
CA SER A 230 -47.42 40.59 -62.09
C SER A 230 -47.37 40.86 -60.58
N PRO A 231 -47.33 42.14 -60.15
CA PRO A 231 -47.13 42.50 -58.75
C PRO A 231 -48.26 41.95 -57.86
N PRO A 232 -47.94 41.36 -56.70
CA PRO A 232 -48.95 40.94 -55.74
C PRO A 232 -49.57 42.16 -55.05
N THR A 233 -50.90 42.21 -55.08
CA THR A 233 -51.74 43.10 -54.29
C THR A 233 -51.38 42.99 -52.80
N THR A 234 -51.02 44.12 -52.21
CA THR A 234 -50.87 44.34 -50.78
C THR A 234 -52.21 44.10 -50.08
N GLN A 235 -52.36 42.95 -49.41
CA GLN A 235 -53.38 42.77 -48.39
C GLN A 235 -52.69 42.85 -47.04
N ALA A 236 -52.78 44.03 -46.44
CA ALA A 236 -52.47 44.27 -45.05
C ALA A 236 -53.37 43.37 -44.19
N TRP A 237 -52.75 42.46 -43.44
CA TRP A 237 -53.36 41.82 -42.29
C TRP A 237 -52.54 42.24 -41.08
N ASP A 238 -53.07 43.24 -40.39
CA ASP A 238 -52.92 43.38 -38.96
C ASP A 238 -53.26 42.02 -38.33
N ASP A 239 -52.32 41.43 -37.59
CA ASP A 239 -52.73 40.71 -36.39
C ASP A 239 -51.59 40.62 -35.38
N ALA A 240 -51.82 41.36 -34.31
CA ALA A 240 -51.11 41.29 -33.06
C ALA A 240 -51.36 39.93 -32.40
N SER A 241 -50.29 39.24 -31.98
CA SER A 241 -50.32 38.49 -30.73
C SER A 241 -48.90 38.20 -30.27
N GLY A 242 -48.59 38.71 -29.08
CA GLY A 242 -47.29 38.56 -28.46
C GLY A 242 -46.97 37.11 -28.11
N ARG A 243 -45.69 36.78 -28.16
CA ARG A 243 -45.13 35.73 -27.31
C ARG A 243 -43.79 36.18 -26.78
N THR A 244 -43.78 36.26 -25.45
CA THR A 244 -42.76 36.80 -24.58
C THR A 244 -41.46 36.00 -24.65
N LEU A 245 -40.38 36.77 -24.58
CA LEU A 245 -39.07 36.40 -24.06
C LEU A 245 -39.23 35.43 -22.87
N GLN A 246 -38.61 34.26 -22.95
CA GLN A 246 -38.33 33.46 -21.77
C GLN A 246 -36.84 33.15 -21.79
N ASP A 247 -36.13 34.03 -21.08
CA ASP A 247 -34.78 33.79 -20.57
C ASP A 247 -34.81 32.52 -19.71
N ASP A 248 -34.15 31.46 -20.17
CA ASP A 248 -33.65 30.43 -19.28
C ASP A 248 -32.13 30.52 -19.29
N ALA A 249 -31.65 31.45 -18.45
CA ALA A 249 -30.32 31.42 -17.89
C ALA A 249 -30.24 30.25 -16.91
N ASP A 250 -29.76 29.09 -17.36
CA ASP A 250 -29.33 28.02 -16.45
C ASP A 250 -27.91 28.33 -15.96
N THR A 251 -27.87 29.15 -14.91
CA THR A 251 -26.71 29.35 -14.06
C THR A 251 -26.58 28.21 -13.06
N GLY A 252 -25.45 27.49 -13.10
CA GLY A 252 -24.79 27.05 -11.87
C GLY A 252 -24.79 25.55 -11.58
N SER A 253 -23.70 24.89 -11.97
CA SER A 253 -23.06 23.93 -11.07
C SER A 253 -21.55 24.00 -11.23
N PRO A 254 -20.82 24.61 -10.28
CA PRO A 254 -19.37 24.50 -10.22
C PRO A 254 -18.95 23.10 -9.73
N PRO A 255 -17.75 22.63 -10.12
CA PRO A 255 -17.26 21.30 -9.73
C PRO A 255 -16.88 21.25 -8.24
N PRO A 256 -17.10 20.11 -7.55
CA PRO A 256 -16.59 19.91 -6.20
C PRO A 256 -15.08 19.73 -6.21
N TYR A 257 -14.37 20.57 -5.47
CA TYR A 257 -13.00 20.30 -5.02
C TYR A 257 -13.06 19.41 -3.78
N VAL A 258 -12.62 18.15 -3.90
CA VAL A 258 -11.97 17.39 -2.82
C VAL A 258 -10.91 16.48 -3.45
#